data_AF-A0A2I1HB68-F1
#
_entry.id   AF-A0A2I1HB68-F1
#
_cell.length_a   1.000
_cell.length_b   1.000
_cell.length_c   1.000
_cell.angle_alpha   90.00
_cell.angle_beta   90.00
_cell.angle_gamma   90.00
#
_symmetry.space_group_name_H-M   'P 1'
#
loop_
_entity.id
_entity.type
_entity.pdbx_description
1 polymer ?
#
loop_
_entity_poly.entity_id
_entity_poly.type
_entity_poly.pdbx_seq_one_letter_code
_entity_poly.pdbx_strand_id
1 'polypeptide(L)'
;MTPDPAVAGAKETFDIKGTMEKDIVDKDWLGIEFFDLDAQKPIGIPLILNICTLPGVTCPIKAGTEFSTTQGYNAPGEFPARYAIVVAIGHGLPPDGESLACSAAIIGDSELSAVPVGLDVWDFL
;
A
#
# COMPACT_ATOMS: atom_id res chain seq x y z
N MET A 1 -10.18 0.76 -2.02
CA MET A 1 -9.94 -0.42 -2.88
C MET A 1 -11.28 -0.82 -3.49
N THR A 2 -11.29 -1.41 -4.69
CA THR A 2 -12.51 -1.95 -5.31
C THR A 2 -12.17 -3.15 -6.19
N PRO A 3 -12.84 -4.32 -5.99
CA PRO A 3 -13.87 -4.58 -4.97
C PRO A 3 -13.34 -4.56 -3.52
N ASP A 4 -14.26 -4.40 -2.57
CA ASP A 4 -14.00 -4.53 -1.12
C ASP A 4 -15.13 -5.38 -0.51
N PRO A 5 -14.86 -6.58 0.04
CA PRO A 5 -13.53 -7.20 0.20
C PRO A 5 -12.89 -7.60 -1.14
N ALA A 6 -11.55 -7.73 -1.14
CA ALA A 6 -10.79 -8.18 -2.30
C ALA A 6 -11.27 -9.56 -2.79
N VAL A 7 -11.31 -9.74 -4.11
CA VAL A 7 -11.78 -10.99 -4.73
C VAL A 7 -10.59 -11.72 -5.33
N ALA A 8 -10.41 -12.99 -4.93
CA ALA A 8 -9.29 -13.80 -5.38
C ALA A 8 -9.24 -13.90 -6.92
N GLY A 9 -8.06 -13.65 -7.50
CA GLY A 9 -7.81 -13.64 -8.94
C GLY A 9 -8.44 -12.48 -9.71
N ALA A 10 -9.18 -11.59 -9.05
CA ALA A 10 -9.78 -10.43 -9.70
C ALA A 10 -8.77 -9.28 -9.85
N LYS A 11 -9.08 -8.36 -10.76
CA LYS A 11 -8.38 -7.08 -10.82
C LYS A 11 -8.91 -6.15 -9.72
N GLU A 12 -8.02 -5.74 -8.84
CA GLU A 12 -8.26 -4.75 -7.81
C GLU A 12 -7.88 -3.35 -8.28
N THR A 13 -8.64 -2.36 -7.84
CA THR A 13 -8.35 -0.94 -8.04
C THR A 13 -8.04 -0.28 -6.71
N PHE A 14 -6.87 0.35 -6.61
CA PHE A 14 -6.39 1.05 -5.43
C PHE A 14 -6.35 2.55 -5.69
N ASP A 15 -7.22 3.29 -5.00
CA ASP A 15 -7.15 4.74 -4.94
C ASP A 15 -6.30 5.15 -3.75
N ILE A 16 -5.16 5.79 -4.04
CA ILE A 16 -4.13 6.13 -3.05
C ILE A 16 -4.07 7.64 -3.01
N LYS A 17 -4.33 8.22 -1.83
CA LYS A 17 -4.40 9.65 -1.62
C LYS A 17 -3.83 10.02 -0.26
N GLY A 18 -3.16 11.16 -0.18
CA GLY A 18 -2.63 11.68 1.08
C GLY A 18 -1.84 12.95 0.86
N THR A 19 -1.39 13.56 1.95
CA THR A 19 -0.44 14.67 1.93
C THR A 19 0.94 14.12 2.23
N MET A 20 1.95 14.48 1.45
CA MET A 20 3.29 13.93 1.66
C MET A 20 4.00 14.59 2.85
N GLU A 21 4.47 13.83 3.83
CA GLU A 21 5.34 14.36 4.91
C GLU A 21 6.74 14.72 4.42
N LYS A 22 7.24 13.94 3.48
CA LYS A 22 8.61 13.99 2.97
C LYS A 22 8.58 14.25 1.47
N ASP A 23 9.66 14.83 0.96
CA ASP A 23 9.84 15.00 -0.47
C ASP A 23 9.84 13.62 -1.16
N ILE A 24 9.11 13.49 -2.27
CA ILE A 24 9.23 12.36 -3.19
C ILE A 24 10.14 12.76 -4.34
N VAL A 25 11.18 11.97 -4.56
CA VAL A 25 12.21 12.19 -5.58
C VAL A 25 12.28 11.03 -6.56
N ASP A 26 13.07 11.19 -7.62
CA ASP A 26 13.25 10.12 -8.61
C ASP A 26 13.73 8.83 -7.95
N LYS A 27 13.14 7.71 -8.40
CA LYS A 27 13.32 6.33 -7.89
C LYS A 27 12.60 5.99 -6.60
N ASP A 28 11.90 6.93 -5.98
CA ASP A 28 10.94 6.58 -4.93
C ASP A 28 9.83 5.73 -5.53
N TRP A 29 9.44 4.71 -4.78
CA TRP A 29 8.55 3.68 -5.27
C TRP A 29 7.23 3.68 -4.53
N LEU A 30 6.17 3.29 -5.26
CA LEU A 30 4.88 2.90 -4.72
C LEU A 30 4.78 1.38 -4.81
N GLY A 31 4.54 0.75 -3.66
CA GLY A 31 4.38 -0.68 -3.48
C GLY A 31 2.94 -1.03 -3.14
N ILE A 32 2.40 -2.08 -3.77
CA ILE A 32 1.16 -2.73 -3.36
C ILE A 32 1.41 -4.23 -3.26
N GLU A 33 1.12 -4.81 -2.11
CA GLU A 33 1.28 -6.25 -1.90
C GLU A 33 0.15 -6.86 -1.07
N PHE A 34 -0.04 -8.16 -1.26
CA PHE A 34 -0.76 -9.01 -0.35
C PHE A 34 0.30 -9.77 0.45
N PHE A 35 0.16 -9.81 1.78
CA PHE A 35 1.17 -10.39 2.67
C PHE A 35 0.54 -11.46 3.55
N ASP A 36 1.10 -12.67 3.53
CA ASP A 36 0.68 -13.76 4.39
C ASP A 36 1.25 -13.52 5.79
N LEU A 37 0.36 -13.28 6.75
CA LEU A 37 0.76 -12.94 8.12
C LEU A 37 1.28 -14.15 8.89
N ASP A 38 0.83 -15.35 8.54
CA ASP A 38 1.25 -16.58 9.21
C ASP A 38 2.57 -17.10 8.62
N ALA A 39 2.73 -17.03 7.29
CA ALA A 39 3.97 -17.42 6.60
C ALA A 39 5.03 -16.31 6.55
N GLN A 40 4.69 -15.08 6.96
CA GLN A 40 5.55 -13.89 6.96
C GLN A 40 6.22 -13.61 5.62
N LYS A 41 5.44 -13.67 4.53
CA LYS A 41 5.95 -13.45 3.16
C LYS A 41 4.89 -12.87 2.23
N PRO A 42 5.29 -12.21 1.13
CA PRO A 42 4.36 -11.78 0.10
C PRO A 42 3.59 -12.97 -0.52
N ILE A 43 2.31 -12.74 -0.80
CA ILE A 43 1.44 -13.61 -1.57
C ILE A 43 1.55 -13.18 -3.03
N GLY A 44 2.31 -13.94 -3.81
CA GLY A 44 2.58 -13.61 -5.20
C GLY A 44 3.67 -12.54 -5.36
N ILE A 45 3.60 -11.76 -6.44
CA ILE A 45 4.62 -10.77 -6.80
C ILE A 45 4.06 -9.38 -6.50
N PRO A 46 4.63 -8.63 -5.54
CA PRO A 46 4.26 -7.25 -5.27
C PRO A 46 4.29 -6.36 -6.52
N LEU A 47 3.36 -5.41 -6.60
CA LEU A 47 3.46 -4.31 -7.54
C LEU A 47 4.42 -3.27 -6.99
N ILE A 48 5.48 -2.94 -7.72
CA ILE A 48 6.43 -1.87 -7.37
C ILE A 48 6.59 -0.96 -8.58
N LEU A 49 6.26 0.31 -8.41
CA LEU A 49 6.26 1.32 -9.47
C LEU A 49 7.11 2.52 -9.07
N ASN A 50 7.86 3.11 -10.00
CA ASN A 50 8.50 4.41 -9.79
C ASN A 50 7.42 5.50 -9.81
N ILE A 51 7.23 6.20 -8.69
CA ILE A 51 6.19 7.22 -8.52
C ILE A 51 6.35 8.35 -9.54
N CYS A 52 7.58 8.75 -9.83
CA CYS A 52 7.89 9.82 -10.76
C CYS A 52 7.60 9.49 -12.23
N THR A 53 7.32 8.22 -12.54
CA THR A 53 6.90 7.78 -13.88
C THR A 53 5.39 7.59 -14.00
N LEU A 54 4.65 7.77 -12.92
CA LEU A 54 3.20 7.61 -12.94
C LEU A 54 2.53 8.74 -13.74
N PRO A 55 1.48 8.44 -14.51
CA PRO A 55 0.74 9.46 -15.25
C PRO A 55 0.19 10.55 -14.32
N GLY A 56 0.42 11.82 -14.68
CA GLY A 56 -0.05 12.96 -13.89
C GLY A 56 0.83 13.33 -12.70
N VAL A 57 1.92 12.60 -12.44
CA VAL A 57 2.89 12.93 -11.40
C VAL A 57 4.04 13.75 -11.98
N THR A 58 4.37 14.85 -11.32
CA THR A 58 5.57 15.64 -11.62
C THR A 58 6.48 15.63 -10.40
N CYS A 59 7.68 15.08 -10.55
CA CYS A 59 8.69 15.08 -9.49
C CYS A 59 9.64 16.29 -9.59
N PRO A 60 10.24 16.73 -8.47
CA PRO A 60 9.98 16.23 -7.11
C PRO A 60 8.62 16.69 -6.58
N ILE A 61 7.94 15.81 -5.83
CA ILE A 61 6.76 16.20 -5.04
C ILE A 61 7.26 16.69 -3.70
N LYS A 62 6.91 17.92 -3.31
CA LYS A 62 7.39 18.50 -2.06
C LYS A 62 6.56 18.05 -0.87
N ALA A 63 7.21 17.95 0.29
CA ALA A 63 6.51 17.82 1.57
C ALA A 63 5.40 18.87 1.70
N GLY A 64 4.27 18.48 2.29
CA GLY A 64 3.04 19.27 2.39
C GLY A 64 2.19 19.30 1.11
N THR A 65 2.57 18.61 0.04
CA THR A 65 1.79 18.56 -1.21
C THR A 65 0.82 17.37 -1.19
N GLU A 66 -0.42 17.61 -1.63
CA GLU A 66 -1.38 16.53 -1.87
C GLU A 66 -0.93 15.64 -3.03
N PHE A 67 -0.97 14.33 -2.81
CA PHE A 67 -0.69 13.29 -3.79
C PHE A 67 -1.92 12.41 -3.96
N SER A 68 -2.21 12.05 -5.21
CA SER A 68 -3.30 11.13 -5.55
C SER A 68 -2.95 10.33 -6.79
N THR A 69 -3.13 9.01 -6.73
CA THR A 69 -3.00 8.11 -7.87
C THR A 69 -4.00 6.96 -7.77
N THR A 70 -4.35 6.38 -8.91
CA THR A 70 -5.12 5.14 -8.99
C THR A 70 -4.27 4.06 -9.64
N GLN A 71 -4.18 2.88 -9.03
CA GLN A 71 -3.42 1.75 -9.54
C GLN A 71 -4.30 0.51 -9.69
N GLY A 72 -4.14 -0.20 -10.80
CA GLY A 72 -4.75 -1.51 -11.02
C GLY A 72 -3.75 -2.61 -10.71
N TYR A 73 -4.15 -3.59 -9.90
CA TYR A 73 -3.30 -4.71 -9.52
C TYR A 73 -4.13 -5.99 -9.40
N ASN A 74 -3.60 -7.13 -9.82
CA ASN A 74 -4.35 -8.39 -9.73
C ASN A 74 -4.17 -8.99 -8.34
N ALA A 75 -5.30 -9.31 -7.70
CA ALA A 75 -5.29 -10.08 -6.48
C ALA A 75 -4.71 -11.50 -6.73
N PRO A 76 -4.02 -12.08 -5.74
CA PRO A 76 -3.69 -13.50 -5.71
C PRO A 76 -4.89 -14.39 -6.02
N GLY A 77 -4.65 -15.52 -6.69
CA GLY A 77 -5.71 -16.50 -7.00
C GLY A 77 -6.31 -17.18 -5.77
N GLU A 78 -5.60 -17.14 -4.64
CA GLU A 78 -6.02 -17.69 -3.36
C GLU A 78 -5.52 -16.79 -2.23
N PHE A 79 -6.30 -16.69 -1.15
CA PHE A 79 -5.92 -15.98 0.07
C PHE A 79 -5.79 -16.97 1.23
N PRO A 80 -4.76 -16.84 2.07
CA PRO A 80 -4.70 -17.58 3.32
C PRO A 80 -5.77 -17.06 4.30
N ALA A 81 -5.96 -17.77 5.42
CA ALA A 81 -6.95 -17.38 6.42
C ALA A 81 -6.67 -15.99 7.01
N ARG A 82 -5.40 -15.63 7.17
CA ARG A 82 -4.94 -14.34 7.68
C ARG A 82 -3.94 -13.71 6.74
N TYR A 83 -4.27 -12.54 6.22
CA TYR A 83 -3.38 -11.78 5.35
C TYR A 83 -3.54 -10.28 5.56
N ALA A 84 -2.55 -9.53 5.11
CA ALA A 84 -2.62 -8.09 5.02
C ALA A 84 -2.61 -7.65 3.55
N ILE A 85 -3.26 -6.53 3.27
CA ILE A 85 -3.08 -5.77 2.04
C ILE A 85 -2.27 -4.53 2.42
N VAL A 86 -1.10 -4.36 1.83
CA VAL A 86 -0.16 -3.29 2.19
C VAL A 86 0.04 -2.39 0.98
N VAL A 87 -0.10 -1.08 1.21
CA VAL A 87 0.27 -0.03 0.27
C VAL A 87 1.34 0.82 0.92
N ALA A 88 2.51 0.93 0.30
CA ALA A 88 3.63 1.68 0.86
C ALA A 88 4.28 2.57 -0.17
N ILE A 89 4.83 3.70 0.28
CA ILE A 89 5.74 4.54 -0.50
C ILE A 89 7.10 4.48 0.18
N GLY A 90 8.17 4.30 -0.58
CA GLY A 90 9.51 4.22 0.00
C GLY A 90 10.61 4.77 -0.89
N HIS A 91 11.75 5.02 -0.26
CA HIS A 91 13.00 5.44 -0.88
C HIS A 91 14.03 4.30 -0.81
N GLY A 92 14.75 4.04 -1.90
CA GLY A 92 15.72 2.95 -1.96
C GLY A 92 15.07 1.55 -1.89
N LEU A 93 15.86 0.48 -2.06
CA LEU A 93 15.34 -0.89 -1.99
C LEU A 93 15.67 -1.52 -0.64
N PRO A 94 14.80 -2.40 -0.09
CA PRO A 94 15.12 -3.18 1.10
C PRO A 94 16.46 -3.94 0.95
N PRO A 95 17.24 -4.12 2.03
CA PRO A 95 16.91 -3.80 3.43
C PRO A 95 17.21 -2.35 3.83
N ASP A 96 17.93 -1.60 3.01
CA ASP A 96 18.41 -0.25 3.34
C ASP A 96 17.42 0.86 2.94
N GLY A 97 16.26 0.46 2.40
CA GLY A 97 15.21 1.37 1.99
C GLY A 97 14.43 1.96 3.17
N GLU A 98 14.00 3.20 3.03
CA GLU A 98 13.19 3.92 4.01
C GLU A 98 11.72 3.92 3.57
N SER A 99 10.81 3.59 4.48
CA SER A 99 9.37 3.78 4.25
C SER A 99 9.02 5.25 4.50
N LEU A 100 8.42 5.89 3.50
CA LEU A 100 7.94 7.27 3.55
C LEU A 100 6.45 7.35 3.89
N ALA A 101 5.68 6.33 3.53
CA ALA A 101 4.28 6.19 3.91
C ALA A 101 3.87 4.71 3.89
N CYS A 102 2.93 4.31 4.74
CA CYS A 102 2.41 2.94 4.76
C CYS A 102 0.94 2.92 5.19
N SER A 103 0.13 2.12 4.52
CA SER A 103 -1.23 1.79 4.89
C SER A 103 -1.42 0.29 4.77
N ALA A 104 -2.05 -0.33 5.77
CA ALA A 104 -2.30 -1.76 5.78
C ALA A 104 -3.72 -2.08 6.27
N ALA A 105 -4.36 -3.05 5.62
CA ALA A 105 -5.61 -3.65 6.07
C ALA A 105 -5.35 -5.13 6.41
N ILE A 106 -5.79 -5.58 7.60
CA ILE A 106 -5.62 -6.96 8.07
C ILE A 106 -6.95 -7.71 7.96
N ILE A 107 -6.92 -8.88 7.34
CA ILE A 107 -8.08 -9.75 7.10
C ILE A 107 -7.83 -11.06 7.84
N GLY A 108 -8.89 -11.63 8.45
CA GLY A 108 -8.83 -12.95 9.10
C GLY A 108 -8.76 -12.94 10.62
N ASP A 109 -8.63 -11.77 11.24
CA ASP A 109 -8.66 -11.63 12.70
C ASP A 109 -10.11 -11.60 13.19
N SER A 110 -10.65 -12.77 13.55
CA SER A 110 -12.04 -12.92 14.02
C SER A 110 -12.28 -12.41 15.46
N GLU A 111 -11.38 -11.62 16.04
CA GLU A 111 -11.53 -11.00 17.37
C GLU A 111 -11.50 -9.46 17.34
N LEU A 112 -11.66 -8.84 16.16
CA LEU A 112 -11.85 -7.38 16.04
C LEU A 112 -13.04 -6.98 15.15
N SER A 113 -14.08 -7.83 15.11
CA SER A 113 -15.39 -7.37 14.65
C SER A 113 -15.99 -6.47 15.75
N ALA A 114 -15.98 -5.16 15.51
CA ALA A 114 -16.55 -4.07 16.34
C ALA A 114 -15.70 -3.51 17.49
N VAL A 115 -14.45 -3.13 17.19
CA VAL A 115 -13.77 -2.09 17.97
C VAL A 115 -13.66 -0.82 17.12
N PRO A 116 -14.47 0.24 17.36
CA PRO A 116 -14.12 1.56 16.87
C PRO A 116 -13.05 2.10 17.82
N VAL A 117 -11.82 1.59 17.71
CA VAL A 117 -10.69 2.25 18.36
C VAL A 117 -9.68 2.52 17.28
N GLY A 118 -9.57 3.80 16.91
CA GLY A 118 -8.47 4.60 17.45
C GLY A 118 -7.13 3.89 17.61
N LEU A 119 -6.77 3.03 16.67
CA LEU A 119 -5.39 2.95 16.23
C LEU A 119 -5.29 3.92 15.08
N ASP A 120 -5.06 5.18 15.46
CA ASP A 120 -4.48 6.18 14.59
C ASP A 120 -3.14 5.65 14.09
N VAL A 121 -3.19 4.80 13.06
CA VAL A 121 -2.12 4.64 12.08
C VAL A 121 -2.29 5.77 11.05
N TRP A 122 -2.55 6.98 11.57
CA TRP A 122 -2.67 8.23 10.83
C TRP A 122 -1.60 9.24 11.26
N ASP A 123 -0.76 8.90 12.25
CA ASP A 123 0.29 9.78 12.79
C ASP A 123 1.65 9.62 12.08
N PHE A 124 1.64 9.52 10.74
CA PHE A 124 2.80 9.86 9.92
C PHE A 124 2.32 10.64 8.67
N LEU A 125 1.52 11.68 8.92
CA LEU A 125 1.22 12.81 8.02
C LEU A 125 1.80 14.14 8.53
#